data_AF-A0A225DYH8-F1
#
_entry.id   AF-A0A225DYH8-F1
#
_cell.length_a   1.000
_cell.length_b   1.000
_cell.length_c   1.000
_cell.angle_alpha   90.00
_cell.angle_beta   90.00
_cell.angle_gamma   90.00
#
_symmetry.space_group_name_H-M   'P 1'
#
loop_
_entity.id
_entity.type
_entity.pdbx_description
1 polymer ?
#
loop_
_entity_poly.entity_id
_entity_poly.type
_entity_poly.pdbx_seq_one_letter_code
_entity_poly.pdbx_strand_id
1 'polypeptide(L)'
;MSTPTLSGGEEAEIKAALDKLSADDRKLADAQKSCPMSDEPLGSMGIPIKLTLSGEPVFVCCRSCVKRAEADPTGTLKKVAALKAKPAAK
;
A
#
# COMPACT_ATOMS: atom_id res chain seq x y z
N MET A 1 27.37 -4.69 14.66
CA MET A 1 26.97 -3.46 13.93
C MET A 1 26.67 -3.87 12.50
N SER A 2 25.60 -3.34 11.89
CA SER A 2 25.12 -3.55 10.50
C SER A 2 23.94 -4.52 10.29
N THR A 3 22.75 -4.11 10.74
CA THR A 3 21.48 -4.42 10.05
C THR A 3 20.95 -3.10 9.44
N PRO A 4 20.10 -3.13 8.38
CA PRO A 4 19.35 -4.28 7.89
C PRO A 4 19.46 -4.56 6.37
N THR A 5 19.43 -5.84 6.06
CA THR A 5 19.18 -6.41 4.73
C THR A 5 17.79 -6.00 4.23
N LEU A 6 17.65 -4.82 3.65
CA LEU A 6 16.69 -4.63 2.56
C LEU A 6 17.37 -5.22 1.33
N SER A 7 17.18 -6.53 1.14
CA SER A 7 17.57 -7.23 -0.08
C SER A 7 17.08 -6.40 -1.26
N GLY A 8 17.96 -6.00 -2.17
CA GLY A 8 17.61 -5.19 -3.34
C GLY A 8 16.48 -5.78 -4.22
N GLY A 9 16.05 -7.02 -3.95
CA GLY A 9 14.83 -7.60 -4.50
C GLY A 9 13.55 -6.89 -4.05
N GLU A 10 13.42 -6.54 -2.78
CA GLU A 10 12.16 -6.01 -2.22
C GLU A 10 11.84 -4.61 -2.77
N GLU A 11 12.87 -3.77 -2.94
CA GLU A 11 12.74 -2.45 -3.54
C GLU A 11 12.52 -2.52 -5.06
N ALA A 12 13.12 -3.50 -5.74
CA ALA A 12 12.85 -3.77 -7.15
C ALA A 12 11.41 -4.29 -7.36
N GLU A 13 10.90 -5.12 -6.45
CA GLU A 13 9.53 -5.62 -6.45
C GLU A 13 8.52 -4.49 -6.22
N ILE A 14 8.79 -3.61 -5.25
CA ILE A 14 7.97 -2.40 -5.02
C ILE A 14 7.97 -1.53 -6.28
N LYS A 15 9.14 -1.29 -6.86
CA LYS A 15 9.26 -0.43 -8.04
C LYS A 15 8.56 -1.05 -9.26
N ALA A 16 8.73 -2.34 -9.52
CA ALA A 16 8.09 -3.07 -10.62
C ALA A 16 6.58 -3.20 -10.42
N ALA A 17 6.13 -3.35 -9.18
CA ALA A 17 4.72 -3.33 -8.81
C ALA A 17 4.12 -1.97 -9.11
N LEU A 18 4.77 -0.88 -8.66
CA LEU A 18 4.35 0.51 -8.90
C LEU A 18 4.45 0.94 -10.37
N ASP A 19 5.40 0.41 -11.14
CA ASP A 19 5.57 0.70 -12.57
C ASP A 19 4.40 0.17 -13.43
N LYS A 20 3.73 -0.88 -12.94
CA LYS A 20 2.50 -1.40 -13.55
C LYS A 20 1.26 -0.55 -13.26
N LEU A 21 1.37 0.46 -12.40
CA LEU A 21 0.31 1.43 -12.14
C LEU A 21 0.53 2.71 -12.94
N SER A 22 -0.57 3.40 -13.24
CA SER A 22 -0.53 4.73 -13.83
C SER A 22 0.17 5.73 -12.89
N ALA A 23 0.69 6.83 -13.42
CA ALA A 23 1.42 7.83 -12.64
C ALA A 23 0.62 8.34 -11.42
N ASP A 24 -0.69 8.57 -11.58
CA ASP A 24 -1.59 8.97 -10.50
C ASP A 24 -1.75 7.88 -9.44
N ASP A 25 -1.93 6.64 -9.87
CA ASP A 25 -2.11 5.51 -8.96
C ASP A 25 -0.81 5.20 -8.21
N ARG A 26 0.34 5.32 -8.87
CA ARG A 26 1.65 5.21 -8.24
C ARG A 26 1.85 6.27 -7.15
N LYS A 27 1.45 7.52 -7.39
CA LYS A 27 1.52 8.58 -6.37
C LYS A 27 0.63 8.28 -5.17
N LEU A 28 -0.57 7.75 -5.40
CA LEU A 28 -1.49 7.43 -4.32
C LEU A 28 -1.02 6.20 -3.51
N ALA A 29 -0.49 5.18 -4.20
CA ALA A 29 0.13 4.02 -3.56
C ALA A 29 1.37 4.42 -2.74
N ASP A 30 2.21 5.32 -3.26
CA ASP A 30 3.38 5.85 -2.53
C ASP A 30 2.98 6.77 -1.36
N ALA A 31 1.93 7.57 -1.52
CA ALA A 31 1.37 8.38 -0.44
C ALA A 31 0.82 7.52 0.71
N GLN A 32 0.28 6.35 0.39
CA GLN A 32 -0.16 5.39 1.39
C GLN A 32 1.01 4.59 1.97
N LYS A 33 1.96 4.17 1.12
CA LYS A 33 3.16 3.35 1.38
C LYS A 33 2.93 1.97 1.99
N SER A 34 1.94 1.82 2.87
CA SER A 34 1.66 0.61 3.63
C SER A 34 0.22 0.12 3.44
N CYS A 35 0.00 -1.18 3.61
CA CYS A 35 -1.30 -1.81 3.55
C CYS A 35 -2.09 -1.54 4.85
N PRO A 36 -3.36 -1.08 4.79
CA PRO A 36 -4.19 -0.83 5.99
C PRO A 36 -4.54 -2.11 6.77
N MET A 37 -4.22 -3.28 6.22
CA MET A 37 -4.56 -4.56 6.84
C MET A 37 -3.39 -5.16 7.62
N SER A 38 -2.19 -5.13 7.03
CA SER A 38 -0.98 -5.75 7.60
C SER A 38 0.11 -4.74 7.97
N ASP A 39 -0.10 -3.44 7.71
CA ASP A 39 0.89 -2.35 7.89
C ASP A 39 2.19 -2.52 7.07
N GLU A 40 2.28 -3.56 6.24
CA GLU A 40 3.40 -3.85 5.34
C GLU A 40 3.46 -2.94 4.11
N PRO A 41 4.65 -2.72 3.54
CA PRO A 41 4.83 -1.88 2.36
C PRO A 41 4.07 -2.39 1.14
N LEU A 42 3.30 -1.51 0.51
CA LEU A 42 2.63 -1.76 -0.76
C LEU A 42 3.68 -1.93 -1.87
N GLY A 43 3.58 -3.00 -2.64
CA GLY A 43 4.56 -3.34 -3.67
C GLY A 43 5.55 -4.42 -3.24
N SER A 44 5.75 -4.62 -1.93
CA SER A 44 6.74 -5.60 -1.42
C SER A 44 6.36 -7.05 -1.67
N MET A 45 5.07 -7.32 -1.93
CA MET A 45 4.55 -8.64 -2.28
C MET A 45 3.91 -8.66 -3.68
N GLY A 46 4.25 -7.68 -4.52
CA GLY A 46 3.71 -7.54 -5.87
C GLY A 46 2.74 -6.37 -6.03
N ILE A 47 1.97 -6.40 -7.12
CA ILE A 47 1.22 -5.24 -7.64
C ILE A 47 0.11 -4.83 -6.67
N PRO A 48 0.18 -3.64 -6.06
CA PRO A 48 -0.90 -3.16 -5.21
C PRO A 48 -2.16 -2.92 -6.04
N ILE A 49 -3.29 -3.35 -5.50
CA ILE A 49 -4.58 -3.26 -6.17
C ILE A 49 -5.27 -1.99 -5.71
N LYS A 50 -5.61 -1.12 -6.67
CA LYS A 50 -6.44 0.04 -6.44
C LYS A 50 -7.89 -0.37 -6.25
N LEU A 51 -8.49 0.12 -5.18
CA LEU A 51 -9.90 0.01 -4.86
C LEU A 51 -10.44 1.40 -4.54
N THR A 52 -11.66 1.71 -4.94
CA THR A 52 -12.30 2.99 -4.58
C THR A 52 -13.34 2.72 -3.51
N LEU A 53 -13.10 3.24 -2.30
CA LEU A 53 -14.00 3.08 -1.15
C LEU A 53 -14.56 4.44 -0.77
N SER A 54 -15.90 4.59 -0.80
CA SER A 54 -16.58 5.87 -0.51
C SER A 54 -16.00 7.08 -1.26
N GLY A 55 -15.54 6.89 -2.49
CA GLY A 55 -14.94 7.94 -3.32
C GLY A 55 -13.46 8.20 -3.09
N GLU A 56 -12.81 7.48 -2.16
CA GLU A 56 -11.38 7.61 -1.93
C GLU A 56 -10.60 6.41 -2.48
N PRO A 57 -9.52 6.64 -3.23
CA PRO A 57 -8.67 5.56 -3.73
C PRO A 57 -7.82 4.97 -2.59
N VAL A 58 -7.96 3.66 -2.42
CA VAL A 58 -7.28 2.82 -1.43
C VAL A 58 -6.48 1.76 -2.16
N PHE A 59 -5.24 1.53 -1.69
CA PHE A 59 -4.37 0.51 -2.25
C PHE A 59 -4.20 -0.63 -1.26
N VAL A 60 -4.24 -1.86 -1.76
CA VAL A 60 -4.03 -3.05 -0.93
C VAL A 60 -2.99 -3.98 -1.54
N CYS A 61 -2.23 -4.68 -0.69
CA CYS A 61 -1.17 -5.58 -1.15
C CYS A 61 -1.68 -6.87 -1.78
N CYS A 62 -2.95 -7.24 -1.57
CA CYS A 62 -3.44 -8.57 -1.93
C CYS A 62 -4.94 -8.57 -2.27
N ARG A 63 -5.38 -9.53 -3.11
CA ARG A 63 -6.80 -9.65 -3.49
C ARG A 63 -7.70 -10.05 -2.31
N SER A 64 -7.15 -10.76 -1.33
CA SER A 64 -7.84 -11.06 -0.06
C SER A 64 -8.06 -9.80 0.78
N CYS A 65 -7.13 -8.85 0.70
CA CYS A 65 -7.17 -7.57 1.38
C CYS A 65 -8.26 -6.67 0.76
N VAL A 66 -8.49 -6.77 -0.57
CA VAL A 66 -9.59 -6.09 -1.28
C VAL A 66 -10.93 -6.45 -0.66
N LYS A 67 -11.25 -7.74 -0.54
CA LYS A 67 -12.53 -8.19 0.05
C LYS A 67 -12.75 -7.68 1.47
N ARG A 68 -11.69 -7.66 2.29
CA ARG A 68 -11.77 -7.11 3.66
C ARG A 68 -11.99 -5.60 3.65
N ALA A 69 -11.34 -4.90 2.72
CA ALA A 69 -11.48 -3.47 2.54
C ALA A 69 -12.89 -3.07 2.06
N GLU A 70 -13.47 -3.85 1.14
CA GLU A 70 -14.86 -3.69 0.69
C GLU A 70 -15.88 -4.07 1.77
N ALA A 71 -15.57 -5.05 2.61
CA ALA A 71 -16.44 -5.46 3.72
C ALA A 71 -16.48 -4.43 4.85
N ASP A 72 -15.37 -3.74 5.12
CA ASP A 72 -15.31 -2.65 6.10
C ASP A 72 -14.62 -1.40 5.50
N PRO A 73 -15.35 -0.65 4.64
CA PRO A 73 -14.78 0.51 3.97
C PRO A 73 -14.46 1.63 4.96
N THR A 74 -15.29 1.79 6.00
CA THR A 74 -15.13 2.84 7.01
C THR A 74 -13.87 2.67 7.85
N GLY A 75 -13.59 1.47 8.35
CA GLY A 75 -12.38 1.20 9.11
C GLY A 75 -11.14 1.20 8.22
N THR A 76 -11.26 0.73 6.98
CA THR A 76 -10.16 0.82 6.00
C THR A 76 -9.80 2.26 5.71
N LEU A 77 -10.77 3.12 5.41
CA LEU A 77 -10.54 4.55 5.15
C LEU A 77 -9.91 5.25 6.36
N LYS A 78 -10.37 4.95 7.58
CA LYS A 78 -9.73 5.48 8.81
C LYS A 78 -8.27 5.07 8.91
N LYS A 79 -7.95 3.81 8.62
CA LYS A 79 -6.55 3.33 8.64
C LYS A 79 -5.72 3.93 7.52
N VAL A 80 -6.25 3.99 6.29
CA VAL A 80 -5.57 4.61 5.15
C VAL A 80 -5.30 6.09 5.42
N ALA A 81 -6.27 6.82 5.95
CA ALA A 81 -6.09 8.20 6.36
C ALA A 81 -5.03 8.33 7.47
N ALA A 82 -5.02 7.44 8.45
CA ALA A 82 -3.99 7.40 9.49
C ALA A 82 -2.60 7.07 8.94
N LEU A 83 -2.49 6.15 7.98
CA LEU A 83 -1.23 5.78 7.32
C LEU A 83 -0.70 6.93 6.46
N LYS A 84 -1.57 7.56 5.67
CA LYS A 84 -1.26 8.77 4.89
C LYS A 84 -0.84 9.94 5.79
N ALA A 85 -1.44 10.09 6.97
CA ALA A 85 -1.12 11.13 7.95
C ALA A 85 0.13 10.82 8.79
N LYS A 86 0.55 9.56 8.82
CA LYS A 86 1.70 9.08 9.58
C LYS A 86 2.77 8.50 8.64
N PRO A 87 3.21 9.23 7.60
CA PRO A 87 4.19 8.69 6.69
C PRO A 87 5.52 8.58 7.46
N ALA A 88 6.00 7.34 7.63
CA ALA A 88 7.33 6.98 8.12
C ALA A 88 7.70 7.46 9.54
N ALA A 89 7.43 6.63 10.55
CA ALA A 89 8.35 6.55 11.68
C ALA A 89 9.55 5.67 11.28
N LYS A 90 10.54 6.33 10.66
CA LYS A 90 11.99 6.10 10.70
C LYS A 90 12.56 4.73 10.32
#